data_AF-A0A0M9DP38-F1
#
_entry.id   AF-A0A0M9DP38-F1
#
_cell.length_a   1.000
_cell.length_b   1.000
_cell.length_c   1.000
_cell.angle_alpha   90.00
_cell.angle_beta   90.00
_cell.angle_gamma   90.00
#
_symmetry.space_group_name_H-M   'P 1'
#
loop_
_entity.id
_entity.type
_entity.pdbx_description
1 polymer ?
#
loop_
_entity_poly.entity_id
_entity_poly.type
_entity_poly.pdbx_seq_one_letter_code
_entity_poly.pdbx_strand_id
1 'polypeptide(L)'
;MGNTYSAQNIASYFIYELNEGHVFVNNKAIQHLLASVEKQWQQAFGHTAFHEQTYAQEEGYIVKEVFEAYQVYGVSHISLPATEYFLKYGAFQLVERTYAVPNFTEEEKDLVQQVLTQYRYQLLSKAG
;
A
#
# COMPACT_ATOMS: atom_id res chain seq x y z
N MET A 1 -9.36 -2.72 18.35
CA MET A 1 -8.61 -1.46 18.19
C MET A 1 -7.69 -1.67 17.02
N GLY A 2 -7.73 -0.78 16.01
CA GLY A 2 -6.87 -0.91 14.84
C GLY A 2 -5.44 -0.54 15.19
N ASN A 3 -4.49 -1.20 14.57
CA ASN A 3 -3.08 -0.84 14.60
C ASN A 3 -2.79 0.25 13.57
N THR A 4 -1.60 0.83 13.69
CA THR A 4 -1.02 1.75 12.71
C THR A 4 0.18 1.07 12.06
N TYR A 5 0.28 1.19 10.74
CA TYR A 5 1.29 0.52 9.92
C TYR A 5 2.08 1.54 9.12
N SER A 6 3.25 1.15 8.61
CA SER A 6 3.85 1.93 7.53
C SER A 6 3.01 1.76 6.26
N ALA A 7 2.71 2.86 5.61
CA ALA A 7 2.06 2.87 4.30
C ALA A 7 2.86 2.08 3.26
N GLN A 8 4.19 2.00 3.39
CA GLN A 8 5.02 1.16 2.53
C GLN A 8 4.74 -0.33 2.75
N ASN A 9 4.51 -0.78 3.99
CA ASN A 9 4.12 -2.17 4.23
C ASN A 9 2.75 -2.48 3.60
N ILE A 10 1.77 -1.57 3.76
CA ILE A 10 0.45 -1.75 3.14
C ILE A 10 0.56 -1.73 1.60
N ALA A 11 1.39 -0.85 1.04
CA ALA A 11 1.69 -0.82 -0.40
C ALA A 11 2.34 -2.14 -0.88
N SER A 12 3.28 -2.71 -0.12
CA SER A 12 3.84 -4.03 -0.42
C SER A 12 2.77 -5.10 -0.50
N TYR A 13 1.85 -5.12 0.46
CA TYR A 13 0.74 -6.08 0.45
C TYR A 13 -0.07 -5.98 -0.85
N PHE A 14 -0.42 -4.77 -1.27
CA PHE A 14 -1.11 -4.57 -2.54
C PHE A 14 -0.32 -5.03 -3.76
N ILE A 15 0.96 -4.70 -3.83
CA ILE A 15 1.80 -5.09 -4.97
C ILE A 15 1.89 -6.61 -5.05
N TYR A 16 2.11 -7.31 -3.94
CA TYR A 16 2.13 -8.77 -3.93
C TYR A 16 0.78 -9.36 -4.39
N GLU A 17 -0.33 -8.95 -3.79
CA GLU A 17 -1.67 -9.47 -4.11
C GLU A 17 -2.12 -9.18 -5.55
N LEU A 18 -1.76 -8.01 -6.08
CA LEU A 18 -2.10 -7.65 -7.46
C LEU A 18 -1.22 -8.41 -8.45
N ASN A 19 0.07 -8.60 -8.15
CA ASN A 19 0.99 -9.34 -9.01
C ASN A 19 0.68 -10.84 -9.03
N GLU A 20 0.31 -11.44 -7.89
CA GLU A 20 -0.19 -12.83 -7.84
C GLU A 20 -1.46 -13.01 -8.69
N GLY A 21 -2.33 -11.99 -8.73
CA GLY A 21 -3.51 -11.98 -9.58
C GLY A 21 -3.28 -11.55 -11.03
N HIS A 22 -2.03 -11.30 -11.44
CA HIS A 22 -1.68 -10.70 -12.74
C HIS A 22 -2.43 -9.40 -13.07
N VAL A 23 -2.75 -8.61 -12.04
CA VAL A 23 -3.47 -7.35 -12.15
C VAL A 23 -2.49 -6.19 -12.23
N PHE A 24 -2.75 -5.28 -13.17
CA PHE A 24 -1.94 -4.09 -13.34
C PHE A 24 -2.02 -3.15 -12.12
N VAL A 25 -0.85 -2.84 -11.57
CA VAL A 25 -0.64 -1.82 -10.53
C VAL A 25 0.49 -0.87 -10.93
N ASN A 26 0.28 0.44 -10.75
CA ASN A 26 1.28 1.50 -10.92
C ASN A 26 1.23 2.47 -9.74
N ASN A 27 2.10 3.49 -9.73
CA ASN A 27 2.21 4.41 -8.59
C ASN A 27 0.87 5.10 -8.26
N LYS A 28 0.11 5.56 -9.27
CA LYS A 28 -1.21 6.18 -9.06
C LYS A 28 -2.22 5.20 -8.48
N ALA A 29 -2.22 3.95 -8.94
CA ALA A 29 -3.09 2.91 -8.39
C ALA A 29 -2.80 2.64 -6.91
N ILE A 30 -1.53 2.60 -6.51
CA ILE A 30 -1.13 2.43 -5.11
C ILE A 30 -1.66 3.60 -4.26
N GLN A 31 -1.50 4.84 -4.69
CA GLN A 31 -2.03 6.00 -3.95
C GLN A 31 -3.55 5.93 -3.79
N HIS A 32 -4.28 5.54 -4.84
CA HIS A 32 -5.73 5.36 -4.77
C HIS A 32 -6.15 4.24 -3.80
N LEU A 33 -5.42 3.12 -3.78
CA LEU A 33 -5.66 2.02 -2.84
C LEU A 33 -5.39 2.45 -1.40
N LEU A 34 -4.29 3.16 -1.14
CA LEU A 34 -3.97 3.70 0.19
C LEU A 34 -5.01 4.70 0.67
N ALA A 35 -5.49 5.59 -0.22
CA ALA A 35 -6.57 6.51 0.08
C ALA A 35 -7.87 5.79 0.48
N SER A 36 -8.17 4.69 -0.22
CA SER A 36 -9.36 3.87 0.05
C SER A 36 -9.24 3.14 1.38
N VAL A 37 -8.05 2.64 1.71
CA VAL A 37 -7.75 2.07 3.03
C VAL A 37 -7.95 3.11 4.10
N GLU A 38 -7.30 4.28 4.00
CA GLU A 38 -7.40 5.32 5.04
C GLU A 38 -8.84 5.69 5.33
N LYS A 39 -9.63 5.93 4.27
CA LYS A 39 -11.04 6.28 4.41
C LYS A 39 -11.82 5.20 5.16
N GLN A 40 -11.64 3.93 4.79
CA GLN A 40 -12.33 2.83 5.46
C GLN A 40 -11.79 2.58 6.87
N TRP A 41 -10.49 2.75 7.09
CA TRP A 41 -9.84 2.61 8.40
C TRP A 41 -10.37 3.63 9.39
N GLN A 42 -10.43 4.89 8.97
CA GLN A 42 -10.93 5.97 9.80
C GLN A 42 -12.42 5.79 10.14
N GLN A 43 -13.20 5.20 9.22
CA GLN A 43 -14.60 4.83 9.47
C GLN A 43 -14.74 3.65 10.45
N ALA A 44 -13.89 2.63 10.33
CA ALA A 44 -13.97 1.42 11.16
C ALA A 44 -13.37 1.60 12.56
N PHE A 45 -12.22 2.28 12.65
CA PHE A 45 -11.40 2.35 13.86
C PHE A 45 -11.26 3.77 14.44
N GLY A 46 -11.69 4.80 13.73
CA GLY A 46 -11.69 6.19 14.21
C GLY A 46 -10.33 6.90 14.18
N HIS A 47 -9.31 6.28 13.59
CA HIS A 47 -7.95 6.83 13.47
C HIS A 47 -7.31 6.44 12.13
N THR A 48 -6.13 6.99 11.85
CA THR A 48 -5.37 6.72 10.62
C THR A 48 -4.77 5.31 10.60
N ALA A 49 -4.64 4.75 9.40
CA ALA A 49 -3.95 3.48 9.16
C ALA A 49 -2.42 3.64 9.13
N PHE A 50 -1.91 4.86 8.91
CA PHE A 50 -0.51 5.08 8.52
C PHE A 50 0.31 5.84 9.56
N HIS A 51 1.60 5.52 9.66
CA HIS A 51 2.57 6.30 10.43
C HIS A 51 3.01 7.57 9.70
N GLU A 52 3.03 7.50 8.37
CA GLU A 52 3.50 8.56 7.48
C GLU A 52 2.52 9.73 7.43
N GLN A 53 3.05 10.92 7.16
CA GLN A 53 2.21 12.08 6.93
C GLN A 53 1.51 11.95 5.59
N THR A 54 0.20 12.17 5.60
CA THR A 54 -0.63 12.09 4.40
C THR A 54 -1.12 13.47 4.04
N TYR A 55 -1.03 13.79 2.75
CA TYR A 55 -1.40 15.09 2.22
C TYR A 55 -2.66 14.92 1.39
N ALA A 56 -3.73 15.61 1.79
CA ALA A 56 -4.87 15.84 0.92
C ALA A 56 -4.54 17.05 0.04
N GLN A 57 -4.12 16.81 -1.20
CA GLN A 57 -3.96 17.86 -2.20
C GLN A 57 -5.23 17.98 -3.04
N GLU A 58 -5.41 19.09 -3.77
CA GLU A 58 -6.56 19.32 -4.64
C GLU A 58 -6.78 18.20 -5.69
N GLU A 59 -5.73 17.43 -6.01
CA GLU A 59 -5.76 16.30 -6.96
C GLU A 59 -5.84 14.91 -6.32
N GLY A 60 -5.87 14.79 -4.98
CA GLY A 60 -6.06 13.52 -4.30
C GLY A 60 -5.27 13.33 -3.01
N TYR A 61 -5.41 12.13 -2.45
CA TYR A 61 -4.71 11.68 -1.26
C TYR A 61 -3.35 11.10 -1.65
N ILE A 62 -2.27 11.65 -1.08
CA ILE A 62 -0.91 11.22 -1.36
C ILE A 62 -0.17 10.91 -0.06
N VAL A 63 0.39 9.70 -0.01
CA VAL A 63 1.45 9.35 0.93
C VAL A 63 2.79 9.59 0.24
N LYS A 64 3.49 10.65 0.66
CA LYS A 64 4.66 11.19 -0.03
C LYS A 64 5.76 10.14 -0.18
N GLU A 65 6.07 9.45 0.90
CA GLU A 65 7.13 8.44 0.99
C GLU A 65 6.86 7.28 0.01
N VAL A 66 5.60 6.86 -0.10
CA VAL A 66 5.20 5.82 -1.06
C VAL A 66 5.28 6.37 -2.49
N PHE A 67 4.79 7.60 -2.71
CA PHE A 67 4.79 8.19 -4.04
C PHE A 67 6.20 8.34 -4.62
N GLU A 68 7.12 8.85 -3.81
CA GLU A 68 8.53 9.03 -4.18
C GLU A 68 9.22 7.68 -4.43
N ALA A 69 8.98 6.68 -3.57
CA ALA A 69 9.57 5.34 -3.71
C ALA A 69 9.20 4.66 -5.04
N TYR A 70 8.00 4.88 -5.54
CA TYR A 70 7.54 4.30 -6.81
C TYR A 70 7.54 5.29 -7.98
N GLN A 71 8.07 6.51 -7.81
CA GLN A 71 8.07 7.55 -8.84
C GLN A 71 8.80 7.11 -10.11
N VAL A 72 9.86 6.33 -9.97
CA VAL A 72 10.67 5.81 -11.10
C VAL A 72 9.85 4.95 -12.07
N TYR A 73 8.80 4.28 -11.58
CA TYR A 73 7.93 3.47 -12.43
C TYR A 73 6.95 4.34 -13.23
N GLY A 74 6.65 5.56 -12.78
CA GLY A 74 5.72 6.46 -13.45
C GLY A 74 4.36 5.79 -13.69
N VAL A 75 4.01 5.61 -14.97
CA VAL A 75 2.78 4.92 -15.40
C VAL A 75 2.96 3.42 -15.61
N SER A 76 4.19 2.90 -15.53
CA SER A 76 4.53 1.50 -15.76
C SER A 76 4.09 0.60 -14.59
N HIS A 77 3.96 -0.70 -14.90
CA HIS A 77 3.63 -1.70 -13.91
C HIS A 77 4.74 -1.86 -12.86
N ILE A 78 4.36 -2.03 -11.60
CA ILE A 78 5.27 -2.27 -10.47
C ILE A 78 5.27 -3.77 -10.15
N SER A 79 6.39 -4.44 -10.43
CA SER A 79 6.54 -5.88 -10.22
C SER A 79 6.98 -6.28 -8.81
N LEU A 80 7.69 -5.38 -8.12
CA LEU A 80 8.21 -5.62 -6.77
C LEU A 80 7.99 -4.40 -5.90
N PRO A 81 7.75 -4.59 -4.59
CA PRO A 81 7.73 -3.49 -3.66
C PRO A 81 9.07 -2.77 -3.55
N ALA A 82 9.02 -1.55 -3.02
CA ALA A 82 10.18 -0.78 -2.65
C ALA A 82 11.02 -1.52 -1.60
N THR A 83 12.29 -1.16 -1.52
CA THR A 83 13.24 -1.73 -0.58
C THR A 83 13.48 -0.81 0.61
N GLU A 84 13.76 -1.42 1.75
CA GLU A 84 14.23 -0.75 2.97
C GLU A 84 15.60 -1.30 3.36
N TYR A 85 16.41 -0.43 3.97
CA TYR A 85 17.62 -0.86 4.67
C TYR A 85 17.26 -1.29 6.08
N PHE A 86 17.60 -2.53 6.44
CA PHE A 86 17.39 -3.04 7.78
C PHE A 86 18.69 -3.60 8.37
N LEU A 87 18.87 -3.41 9.67
CA LEU A 87 19.97 -4.01 10.42
C LEU A 87 19.51 -5.37 10.94
N LYS A 88 20.05 -6.45 10.38
CA LYS A 88 19.79 -7.79 10.88
C LYS A 88 20.48 -7.99 12.22
N TYR A 89 19.77 -8.52 13.22
CA TYR A 89 20.39 -8.87 14.50
C TYR A 89 21.58 -9.81 14.29
N GLY A 90 22.74 -9.43 14.84
CA GLY A 90 24.01 -10.13 14.63
C GLY A 90 24.77 -9.75 13.34
N ALA A 91 24.28 -8.81 12.55
CA ALA A 91 24.99 -8.25 11.40
C ALA A 91 25.60 -6.87 11.74
N PHE A 92 26.77 -6.60 11.18
CA PHE A 92 27.45 -5.30 11.29
C PHE A 92 27.20 -4.37 10.09
N GLN A 93 26.33 -4.79 9.15
CA GLN A 93 26.01 -4.06 7.93
C GLN A 93 24.50 -4.04 7.69
N LEU A 94 24.02 -2.93 7.13
CA LEU A 94 22.66 -2.81 6.64
C LEU A 94 22.45 -3.75 5.45
N VAL A 95 21.31 -4.41 5.43
CA VAL A 95 20.89 -5.27 4.34
C VAL A 95 19.66 -4.66 3.70
N GLU A 96 19.63 -4.66 2.38
CA GLU A 96 18.47 -4.23 1.61
C GLU A 96 17.47 -5.38 1.47
N ARG A 97 16.19 -5.11 1.72
CA ARG A 97 15.09 -6.07 1.50
C ARG A 97 13.84 -5.35 1.04
N THR A 98 12.90 -6.03 0.40
CA THR A 98 11.58 -5.46 0.13
C THR A 98 10.82 -5.24 1.44
N TYR A 99 10.00 -4.19 1.47
CA TYR A 99 9.08 -3.96 2.58
C TYR A 99 8.20 -5.19 2.83
N ALA A 100 8.16 -5.63 4.09
CA ALA A 100 7.36 -6.78 4.49
C ALA A 100 5.85 -6.51 4.39
N VAL A 101 5.07 -7.57 4.27
CA VAL A 101 3.61 -7.51 4.43
C VAL A 101 3.27 -7.18 5.90
N PRO A 102 2.30 -6.30 6.18
CA PRO A 102 1.89 -5.98 7.55
C PRO A 102 1.33 -7.21 8.26
N ASN A 103 1.60 -7.33 9.55
CA ASN A 103 0.95 -8.34 10.39
C ASN A 103 -0.44 -7.83 10.79
N PHE A 104 -1.38 -7.88 9.85
CA PHE A 104 -2.78 -7.51 10.08
C PHE A 104 -3.45 -8.50 11.04
N THR A 105 -4.33 -7.99 11.89
CA THR A 105 -5.39 -8.79 12.49
C THR A 105 -6.39 -9.24 11.41
N GLU A 106 -7.25 -10.20 11.72
CA GLU A 106 -8.26 -10.69 10.76
C GLU A 106 -9.19 -9.57 10.29
N GLU A 107 -9.69 -8.74 11.21
CA GLU A 107 -10.57 -7.59 10.91
C GLU A 107 -9.91 -6.58 9.97
N GLU A 108 -8.63 -6.27 10.22
CA GLU A 108 -7.86 -5.35 9.40
C GLU A 108 -7.59 -5.93 8.02
N LYS A 109 -7.25 -7.22 7.95
CA LYS A 109 -7.00 -7.91 6.69
C LYS A 109 -8.27 -7.93 5.83
N ASP A 110 -9.42 -8.22 6.42
CA ASP A 110 -10.71 -8.22 5.72
C ASP A 110 -11.01 -6.85 5.11
N LEU A 111 -10.76 -5.76 5.84
CA LEU A 111 -10.93 -4.40 5.34
C LEU A 111 -10.01 -4.12 4.14
N VAL A 112 -8.71 -4.44 4.25
CA VAL A 112 -7.77 -4.23 3.13
C VAL A 112 -8.13 -5.09 1.92
N GLN A 113 -8.60 -6.32 2.14
CA GLN A 113 -9.07 -7.20 1.06
C GLN A 113 -10.35 -6.69 0.39
N GLN A 114 -11.26 -6.07 1.14
CA GLN A 114 -12.43 -5.41 0.57
C GLN A 114 -12.03 -4.27 -0.38
N VAL A 115 -11.04 -3.45 0.02
CA VAL A 115 -10.48 -2.41 -0.86
C VAL A 115 -9.89 -3.00 -2.15
N LEU A 116 -9.10 -4.08 -2.05
CA LEU A 116 -8.55 -4.78 -3.22
C LEU A 116 -9.64 -5.32 -4.14
N THR A 117 -10.68 -5.92 -3.58
CA THR A 117 -11.80 -6.48 -4.33
C THR A 117 -12.55 -5.39 -5.10
N GLN A 118 -12.82 -4.27 -4.44
CA GLN A 118 -13.46 -3.10 -5.08
C GLN A 118 -12.60 -2.55 -6.21
N TYR A 119 -11.29 -2.43 -6.02
CA TYR A 119 -10.38 -1.98 -7.06
C TYR A 119 -10.37 -2.92 -8.28
N ARG A 120 -10.26 -4.24 -8.05
CA ARG A 120 -10.34 -5.25 -9.14
C ARG A 120 -11.66 -5.16 -9.90
N TYR A 121 -12.77 -4.97 -9.20
CA TYR A 121 -14.08 -4.78 -9.82
C TYR A 121 -14.15 -3.51 -10.68
N GLN A 122 -13.59 -2.39 -10.20
CA GLN A 122 -13.52 -1.13 -10.96
C GLN A 122 -12.66 -1.22 -12.22
N LEU A 123 -11.61 -2.04 -12.21
CA LEU A 123 -10.81 -2.29 -13.41
C LEU A 123 -11.60 -3.09 -14.45
N LEU A 124 -12.32 -4.13 -14.01
CA LEU A 124 -13.14 -4.96 -14.89
C LEU A 124 -14.32 -4.16 -15.50
N SER A 125 -14.96 -3.30 -14.71
CA SER A 125 -16.10 -2.50 -15.19
C SER A 125 -15.72 -1.39 -16.17
N LYS A 126 -14.44 -0.97 -16.21
CA LYS A 126 -13.91 -0.03 -17.20
C LYS A 126 -13.40 -0.71 -18.48
N ALA A 127 -13.25 -2.03 -18.46
CA ALA A 127 -12.72 -2.82 -19.58
C ALA A 127 -13.82 -3.45 -20.45
N GLY A 128 -15.08 -3.41 -20.02
CA GLY A 128 -16.26 -3.84 -20.81
C GLY A 128 -17.02 -2.65 -21.37
#